data_AF-A0A524N5Q7-F1
#
_entry.id   AF-A0A524N5Q7-F1
#
_cell.length_a   1.000
_cell.length_b   1.000
_cell.length_c   1.000
_cell.angle_alpha   90.00
_cell.angle_beta   90.00
_cell.angle_gamma   90.00
#
_symmetry.space_group_name_H-M   'P 1'
#
loop_
_entity.id
_entity.type
_entity.pdbx_description
1 polymer ?
#
loop_
_entity_poly.entity_id
_entity_poly.type
_entity_poly.pdbx_seq_one_letter_code
_entity_poly.pdbx_strand_id
1 'polypeptide(L)'
;EASTATSLHGLLRDVLSDRPVEQYQHGSGKVGTPAALIDDLVTALSRAIDELTRPIDTIKHQAKTVTVGISRSDEGVIDRALVQAVFAAGAGRDVLSYRTLKVLADLDPAVAAVVGYTRYRIDGETISIIDRGGISRELPSRVERNAQLVGTKRRVASEREVLVGTGRSDGRTVVFVPEVKSGETTGLTLLHLTFHDRLPVDVMRGVLQGYDRRYDRLVDWVTETEGSFDDSLLGELPVAELLIGPISDTADHWRR
;
A
#
# COMPACT_ATOMS: atom_id res chain seq x y z
N GLU A 1 -9.86 -22.11 -22.39
CA GLU A 1 -10.49 -21.13 -21.48
C GLU A 1 -11.95 -21.44 -21.15
N ALA A 2 -12.93 -21.41 -22.08
CA ALA A 2 -14.32 -21.77 -21.71
C ALA A 2 -14.58 -23.30 -21.60
N SER A 3 -14.03 -24.10 -22.52
CA SER A 3 -14.23 -25.56 -22.51
C SER A 3 -13.57 -26.25 -21.32
N THR A 4 -12.35 -25.84 -20.95
CA THR A 4 -11.61 -26.35 -19.79
C THR A 4 -12.34 -26.07 -18.47
N ALA A 5 -12.93 -24.87 -18.31
CA ALA A 5 -13.74 -24.53 -17.14
C ALA A 5 -15.01 -25.38 -17.06
N THR A 6 -15.73 -25.57 -18.17
CA THR A 6 -16.93 -26.41 -18.22
C THR A 6 -16.61 -27.87 -17.93
N SER A 7 -15.52 -28.41 -18.48
CA SER A 7 -15.08 -29.79 -18.22
C SER A 7 -14.66 -29.99 -16.75
N LEU A 8 -13.89 -29.06 -16.18
CA LEU A 8 -13.47 -29.13 -14.77
C LEU A 8 -14.68 -29.02 -13.84
N HIS A 9 -15.61 -28.10 -14.12
CA HIS A 9 -16.85 -27.97 -13.36
C HIS A 9 -17.69 -29.26 -13.36
N GLY A 10 -17.82 -29.91 -14.53
CA GLY A 10 -18.50 -31.20 -14.66
C GLY A 10 -17.86 -32.28 -13.79
N LEU A 11 -16.53 -32.44 -13.88
CA LEU A 11 -15.80 -33.45 -13.11
C LEU A 11 -15.86 -33.17 -11.59
N LEU A 12 -15.77 -31.91 -11.16
CA LEU A 12 -15.92 -31.54 -9.75
C LEU A 12 -17.33 -31.85 -9.23
N ARG A 13 -18.37 -31.55 -10.02
CA ARG A 13 -19.76 -31.89 -9.68
C ARG A 13 -19.92 -33.41 -9.52
N ASP A 14 -19.33 -34.20 -10.40
CA ASP A 14 -19.42 -35.65 -10.34
C ASP A 14 -18.69 -36.20 -9.09
N VAL A 15 -17.48 -35.71 -8.79
CA VAL A 15 -16.69 -36.07 -7.58
C VAL A 15 -17.42 -35.74 -6.28
N LEU A 16 -18.16 -34.62 -6.24
CA LEU A 16 -18.88 -34.15 -5.06
C LEU A 16 -20.26 -34.81 -4.88
N SER A 17 -20.67 -35.67 -5.81
CA SER A 17 -21.96 -36.35 -5.71
C SER A 17 -21.93 -37.52 -4.72
N ASP A 18 -23.11 -37.96 -4.28
CA ASP A 18 -23.23 -39.15 -3.42
C ASP A 18 -22.80 -40.45 -4.13
N ARG A 19 -22.68 -40.43 -5.46
CA ARG A 19 -22.34 -41.59 -6.32
C ARG A 19 -21.36 -41.19 -7.43
N PRO A 20 -20.10 -40.87 -7.10
CA PRO A 20 -19.18 -40.21 -8.03
C PRO A 20 -18.86 -40.98 -9.30
N VAL A 21 -18.68 -42.29 -9.18
CA VAL A 21 -18.29 -43.16 -10.30
C VAL A 21 -19.45 -43.33 -11.28
N GLU A 22 -20.68 -43.48 -10.76
CA GLU A 22 -21.88 -43.59 -11.57
C GLU A 22 -22.22 -42.28 -12.28
N GLN A 23 -22.05 -41.13 -11.61
CA GLN A 23 -22.26 -39.82 -12.23
C GLN A 23 -21.23 -39.54 -13.33
N TYR A 24 -19.96 -39.82 -13.07
CA TYR A 24 -18.89 -39.73 -14.06
C TYR A 24 -19.16 -40.62 -15.27
N GLN A 25 -19.56 -41.87 -15.06
CA GLN A 25 -19.91 -42.80 -16.15
C GLN A 25 -21.07 -42.27 -16.99
N HIS A 26 -22.11 -41.71 -16.35
CA HIS A 26 -23.25 -41.14 -17.05
C HIS A 26 -22.89 -39.88 -17.84
N GLY A 27 -22.02 -39.02 -17.30
CA GLY A 27 -21.59 -37.77 -17.95
C GLY A 27 -20.54 -37.97 -19.05
N SER A 28 -19.61 -38.90 -18.86
CA SER A 28 -18.49 -39.14 -19.79
C SER A 28 -18.77 -40.22 -20.85
N GLY A 29 -19.73 -41.11 -20.60
CA GLY A 29 -19.99 -42.29 -21.43
C GLY A 29 -18.90 -43.38 -21.37
N LYS A 30 -17.87 -43.20 -20.55
CA LYS A 30 -16.79 -44.18 -20.32
C LYS A 30 -17.22 -45.18 -19.24
N VAL A 31 -16.54 -46.33 -19.16
CA VAL A 31 -16.68 -47.25 -18.02
C VAL A 31 -16.20 -46.52 -16.75
N GLY A 32 -17.10 -46.33 -15.79
CA GLY A 32 -16.80 -45.65 -14.54
C GLY A 32 -15.93 -46.51 -13.65
N THR A 33 -14.72 -46.04 -13.38
CA THR A 33 -13.89 -46.56 -12.30
C THR A 33 -13.35 -45.39 -11.48
N PRO A 34 -13.07 -45.58 -10.18
CA PRO A 34 -12.44 -44.53 -9.37
C PRO A 34 -11.14 -44.01 -10.01
N ALA A 35 -10.33 -44.90 -10.57
CA ALA A 35 -9.08 -44.52 -11.25
C ALA A 35 -9.34 -43.62 -12.47
N ALA A 36 -10.26 -44.01 -13.36
CA ALA A 36 -10.58 -43.21 -14.55
C ALA A 36 -11.12 -41.81 -14.21
N LEU A 37 -11.95 -41.70 -13.16
CA LEU A 37 -12.44 -40.41 -12.67
C LEU A 37 -11.30 -39.52 -12.16
N ILE A 38 -10.40 -40.06 -11.35
CA ILE A 38 -9.26 -39.31 -10.81
C ILE A 38 -8.30 -38.90 -11.93
N ASP A 39 -8.00 -39.78 -12.88
CA ASP A 39 -7.11 -39.48 -14.00
C ASP A 39 -7.65 -38.34 -14.88
N ASP A 40 -8.94 -38.37 -15.20
CA ASP A 40 -9.58 -37.30 -15.97
C ASP A 40 -9.64 -35.98 -15.17
N LEU A 41 -9.87 -36.03 -13.85
CA LEU A 41 -9.85 -34.85 -12.98
C LEU A 41 -8.46 -34.23 -12.91
N VAL A 42 -7.42 -35.03 -12.70
CA VAL A 42 -6.02 -34.58 -12.65
C VAL A 42 -5.62 -33.98 -14.00
N THR A 43 -6.05 -34.58 -15.10
CA THR A 43 -5.81 -34.07 -16.45
C THR A 43 -6.49 -32.70 -16.65
N ALA A 44 -7.77 -32.57 -16.25
CA ALA A 44 -8.50 -31.31 -16.35
C ALA A 44 -7.91 -30.21 -15.46
N LEU A 45 -7.50 -30.54 -14.23
CA LEU A 45 -6.82 -29.62 -13.32
C LEU A 45 -5.46 -29.17 -13.87
N SER A 46 -4.66 -30.09 -14.40
CA SER A 46 -3.35 -29.76 -14.99
C SER A 46 -3.51 -28.82 -16.17
N ARG A 47 -4.50 -29.08 -17.04
CA ARG A 47 -4.81 -28.20 -18.17
C ARG A 47 -5.32 -26.83 -17.72
N ALA A 48 -6.14 -26.77 -16.67
CA ALA A 48 -6.60 -25.50 -16.12
C ALA A 48 -5.44 -24.69 -15.51
N ILE A 49 -4.52 -25.35 -14.81
CA ILE A 49 -3.30 -24.74 -14.28
C ILE A 49 -2.43 -24.21 -15.42
N ASP A 50 -2.21 -24.99 -16.47
CA ASP A 50 -1.43 -24.56 -17.65
C ASP A 50 -2.07 -23.35 -18.36
N GLU A 51 -3.40 -23.33 -18.47
CA GLU A 51 -4.12 -22.19 -19.06
C GLU A 51 -4.07 -20.95 -18.16
N LEU A 52 -4.08 -21.08 -16.83
CA LEU A 52 -3.96 -19.96 -15.89
C LEU A 52 -2.52 -19.44 -15.76
N THR A 53 -1.53 -20.31 -15.93
CA THR A 53 -0.10 -19.96 -15.82
C THR A 53 0.45 -19.40 -17.13
N ARG A 54 -0.04 -19.82 -18.29
CA ARG A 54 0.41 -19.31 -19.60
C ARG A 54 0.31 -17.78 -19.75
N PRO A 55 -0.79 -17.10 -19.35
CA PRO A 55 -0.85 -15.64 -19.33
C PRO A 55 0.22 -15.05 -18.42
N ILE A 56 0.45 -15.62 -17.23
CA ILE A 56 1.48 -15.18 -16.30
C ILE A 56 2.88 -15.33 -16.90
N ASP A 57 3.17 -16.45 -17.56
CA ASP A 57 4.48 -16.70 -18.19
C ASP A 57 4.69 -15.86 -19.45
N THR A 58 3.63 -15.62 -20.22
CA THR A 58 3.65 -14.68 -21.34
C THR A 58 3.88 -13.27 -20.83
N ILE A 59 3.19 -12.86 -19.77
CA ILE A 59 3.40 -11.57 -19.08
C ILE A 59 4.82 -11.49 -18.54
N LYS A 60 5.38 -12.55 -17.92
CA LYS A 60 6.78 -12.57 -17.45
C LYS A 60 7.77 -12.44 -18.60
N HIS A 61 7.54 -13.14 -19.71
CA HIS A 61 8.39 -13.05 -20.90
C HIS A 61 8.35 -11.65 -21.52
N GLN A 62 7.14 -11.07 -21.66
CA GLN A 62 6.94 -9.70 -22.16
C GLN A 62 7.44 -8.64 -21.17
N ALA A 63 7.31 -8.89 -19.88
CA ALA A 63 7.81 -8.03 -18.82
C ALA A 63 9.33 -8.04 -18.83
N LYS A 64 10.02 -9.17 -19.07
CA LYS A 64 11.49 -9.25 -19.15
C LYS A 64 12.08 -8.24 -20.14
N THR A 65 11.35 -7.88 -21.19
CA THR A 65 11.75 -6.88 -22.19
C THR A 65 11.34 -5.44 -21.86
N VAL A 66 10.38 -5.22 -20.95
CA VAL A 66 9.85 -3.90 -20.58
C VAL A 66 10.26 -3.46 -19.16
N THR A 67 10.83 -4.36 -18.34
CA THR A 67 11.08 -4.14 -16.90
C THR A 67 12.55 -4.08 -16.49
N VAL A 68 13.51 -3.88 -17.39
CA VAL A 68 14.90 -3.62 -16.95
C VAL A 68 15.00 -2.29 -16.17
N GLY A 69 14.16 -1.31 -16.50
CA GLY A 69 14.11 -0.02 -15.78
C GLY A 69 13.19 0.01 -14.56
N ILE A 70 12.16 -0.84 -14.51
CA ILE A 70 11.06 -0.74 -13.52
C ILE A 70 11.20 -1.80 -12.40
N SER A 71 11.91 -2.91 -12.64
CA SER A 71 12.08 -3.97 -11.62
C SER A 71 12.91 -3.56 -10.41
N ARG A 72 13.69 -2.48 -10.48
CA ARG A 72 14.49 -1.96 -9.36
C ARG A 72 13.70 -1.14 -8.34
N SER A 73 12.48 -0.67 -8.67
CA SER A 73 11.71 0.20 -7.76
C SER A 73 10.94 -0.55 -6.68
N ASP A 74 10.62 -1.82 -6.92
CA ASP A 74 9.76 -2.63 -6.04
C ASP A 74 10.57 -3.62 -5.20
N GLU A 75 11.84 -3.87 -5.57
CA GLU A 75 12.77 -4.67 -4.80
C GLU A 75 13.14 -3.94 -3.49
N GLY A 76 12.91 -4.60 -2.35
CA GLY A 76 13.24 -4.04 -1.04
C GLY A 76 12.23 -3.03 -0.46
N VAL A 77 11.01 -2.92 -0.99
CA VAL A 77 9.94 -2.08 -0.37
C VAL A 77 9.75 -2.42 1.11
N ILE A 78 9.72 -3.71 1.44
CA ILE A 78 9.61 -4.19 2.83
C ILE A 78 10.85 -3.80 3.64
N ASP A 79 12.03 -3.79 3.04
CA ASP A 79 13.31 -3.59 3.73
C ASP A 79 13.63 -2.10 3.99
N ARG A 80 12.79 -1.17 3.50
CA ARG A 80 12.91 0.27 3.78
C ARG A 80 12.79 0.56 5.27
N ALA A 81 13.60 1.50 5.76
CA ALA A 81 13.68 1.79 7.19
C ALA A 81 12.34 2.29 7.77
N LEU A 82 11.62 3.14 7.03
CA LEU A 82 10.31 3.64 7.42
C LEU A 82 9.26 2.52 7.47
N VAL A 83 9.30 1.58 6.52
CA VAL A 83 8.40 0.41 6.53
C VAL A 83 8.71 -0.50 7.72
N GLN A 84 9.99 -0.77 7.99
CA GLN A 84 10.41 -1.52 9.16
C GLN A 84 10.01 -0.82 10.46
N ALA A 85 10.05 0.51 10.53
CA ALA A 85 9.61 1.26 11.69
C ALA A 85 8.10 1.10 11.96
N VAL A 86 7.27 1.02 10.91
CA VAL A 86 5.84 0.73 11.06
C VAL A 86 5.61 -0.68 11.61
N PHE A 87 6.35 -1.69 11.13
CA PHE A 87 6.29 -3.05 11.68
C PHE A 87 6.80 -3.12 13.12
N ALA A 88 7.89 -2.41 13.44
CA ALA A 88 8.44 -2.33 14.78
C ALA A 88 7.49 -1.63 15.77
N ALA A 89 6.67 -0.69 15.29
CA ALA A 89 5.57 -0.09 16.06
C ALA A 89 4.39 -1.06 16.30
N GLY A 90 4.44 -2.27 15.72
CA GLY A 90 3.52 -3.36 15.96
C GLY A 90 2.45 -3.57 14.88
N ALA A 91 2.40 -2.75 13.83
CA ALA A 91 1.45 -2.94 12.73
C ALA A 91 1.65 -4.31 12.08
N GLY A 92 0.57 -5.06 11.88
CA GLY A 92 0.60 -6.37 11.22
C GLY A 92 0.87 -6.24 9.71
N ARG A 93 1.52 -7.25 9.13
CA ARG A 93 1.68 -7.32 7.66
C ARG A 93 0.34 -7.47 6.93
N ASP A 94 -0.64 -8.10 7.57
CA ASP A 94 -1.97 -8.37 7.02
C ASP A 94 -2.90 -7.16 7.04
N VAL A 95 -2.49 -6.05 7.67
CA VAL A 95 -3.29 -4.82 7.79
C VAL A 95 -2.70 -3.64 7.01
N LEU A 96 -1.61 -3.85 6.26
CA LEU A 96 -1.01 -2.82 5.41
C LEU A 96 -1.16 -3.21 3.95
N SER A 97 -1.82 -2.35 3.17
CA SER A 97 -1.94 -2.58 1.72
C SER A 97 -0.59 -2.39 1.02
N TYR A 98 -0.41 -3.04 -0.14
CA TYR A 98 0.79 -2.81 -0.96
C TYR A 98 0.99 -1.33 -1.30
N ARG A 99 -0.10 -0.61 -1.60
CA ARG A 99 -0.06 0.85 -1.85
C ARG A 99 0.52 1.59 -0.65
N THR A 100 0.06 1.28 0.56
CA THR A 100 0.57 1.87 1.81
C THR A 100 2.07 1.63 1.95
N LEU A 101 2.52 0.40 1.73
CA LEU A 101 3.94 0.05 1.81
C LEU A 101 4.77 0.80 0.76
N LYS A 102 4.25 0.93 -0.47
CA LYS A 102 4.93 1.65 -1.55
C LYS A 102 5.08 3.14 -1.23
N VAL A 103 4.02 3.79 -0.74
CA VAL A 103 4.09 5.21 -0.32
C VAL A 103 5.11 5.40 0.80
N LEU A 104 5.15 4.50 1.79
CA LEU A 104 6.15 4.56 2.85
C LEU A 104 7.57 4.36 2.32
N ALA A 105 7.76 3.45 1.37
CA ALA A 105 9.05 3.24 0.71
C ALA A 105 9.50 4.46 -0.08
N ASP A 106 8.58 5.16 -0.74
CA ASP A 106 8.89 6.37 -1.50
C ASP A 106 9.14 7.59 -0.60
N LEU A 107 8.55 7.61 0.61
CA LEU A 107 8.80 8.62 1.64
C LEU A 107 10.12 8.40 2.39
N ASP A 108 10.63 7.17 2.45
CA ASP A 108 11.82 6.77 3.21
C ASP A 108 13.04 7.68 2.98
N PRO A 109 13.40 8.10 1.75
CA PRO A 109 14.55 8.98 1.51
C PRO A 109 14.44 10.38 2.14
N ALA A 110 13.22 10.83 2.47
CA ALA A 110 13.01 12.11 3.14
C ALA A 110 13.23 12.03 4.66
N VAL A 111 13.15 10.84 5.25
CA VAL A 111 13.18 10.62 6.69
C VAL A 111 14.62 10.51 7.19
N ALA A 112 15.03 11.47 8.03
CA ALA A 112 16.32 11.41 8.73
C ALA A 112 16.28 10.44 9.91
N ALA A 113 15.18 10.43 10.69
CA ALA A 113 14.99 9.48 11.79
C ALA A 113 13.53 9.32 12.19
N VAL A 114 13.17 8.11 12.65
CA VAL A 114 11.93 7.83 13.38
C VAL A 114 12.21 7.92 14.88
N VAL A 115 11.62 8.90 15.55
CA VAL A 115 11.93 9.24 16.96
C VAL A 115 10.89 8.72 17.97
N GLY A 116 9.77 8.17 17.49
CA GLY A 116 8.76 7.56 18.33
C GLY A 116 7.53 7.14 17.55
N TYR A 117 6.60 6.49 18.24
CA TYR A 117 5.33 6.07 17.64
C TYR A 117 4.20 6.01 18.65
N THR A 118 2.98 6.10 18.13
CA THR A 118 1.75 5.73 18.85
C THR A 118 0.93 4.83 17.96
N ARG A 119 0.55 3.67 18.46
CA ARG A 119 -0.35 2.77 17.76
C ARG A 119 -1.73 2.82 18.39
N TYR A 120 -2.74 2.94 17.54
CA TYR A 120 -4.13 3.05 17.93
C TYR A 120 -4.95 1.88 17.41
N ARG A 121 -5.95 1.46 18.20
CA ARG A 121 -7.07 0.65 17.73
C ARG A 121 -8.25 1.55 17.45
N ILE A 122 -8.93 1.29 16.34
CA ILE A 122 -10.18 1.96 15.96
C ILE A 122 -11.31 0.95 16.09
N ASP A 123 -12.39 1.38 16.74
CA ASP A 123 -13.62 0.61 16.89
C ASP A 123 -14.81 1.54 16.64
N GLY A 124 -15.38 1.41 15.43
CA GLY A 124 -16.39 2.33 14.92
C GLY A 124 -15.93 3.79 14.97
N GLU A 125 -16.65 4.61 15.74
CA GLU A 125 -16.36 6.04 15.91
C GLU A 125 -15.38 6.34 17.07
N THR A 126 -14.79 5.31 17.67
CA THR A 126 -13.88 5.45 18.81
C THR A 126 -12.45 5.04 18.47
N ILE A 127 -11.50 5.60 19.20
CA ILE A 127 -10.08 5.34 19.07
C ILE A 127 -9.47 5.17 20.46
N SER A 128 -8.59 4.17 20.60
CA SER A 128 -7.85 3.89 21.83
C SER A 128 -6.38 3.65 21.52
N ILE A 129 -5.51 3.88 22.49
CA ILE A 129 -4.07 3.64 22.33
C ILE A 129 -3.77 2.23 22.78
N ILE A 130 -3.06 1.48 21.93
CA ILE A 130 -2.64 0.11 22.23
C ILE A 130 -1.16 0.00 22.51
N ASP A 131 -0.32 0.89 21.95
CA ASP A 131 1.12 0.90 22.23
C ASP A 131 1.75 2.28 21.98
N ARG A 132 2.90 2.55 22.62
CA ARG A 132 3.74 3.74 22.43
C ARG A 132 5.22 3.46 22.59
N GLY A 133 6.02 4.12 21.75
CA GLY A 133 7.47 4.09 21.82
C GLY A 133 8.13 5.44 21.55
N GLY A 134 9.42 5.51 21.92
CA GLY A 134 10.24 6.72 21.80
C GLY A 134 9.63 7.92 22.52
N ILE A 135 9.69 9.09 21.88
CA ILE A 135 9.21 10.34 22.48
C ILE A 135 7.73 10.29 22.89
N SER A 136 6.89 9.48 22.22
CA SER A 136 5.45 9.45 22.46
C SER A 136 5.05 8.97 23.86
N ARG A 137 5.93 8.24 24.55
CA ARG A 137 5.68 7.76 25.92
C ARG A 137 5.47 8.90 26.91
N GLU A 138 6.12 10.03 26.68
CA GLU A 138 6.07 11.21 27.55
C GLU A 138 5.08 12.27 27.04
N LEU A 139 4.45 12.05 25.87
CA LEU A 139 3.53 13.02 25.28
C LEU A 139 2.10 12.80 25.77
N PRO A 140 1.39 13.87 26.18
CA PRO A 140 -0.02 13.77 26.50
C PRO A 140 -0.82 13.45 25.23
N SER A 141 -1.79 12.54 25.32
CA SER A 141 -2.67 12.25 24.19
C SER A 141 -4.10 12.68 24.48
N ARG A 142 -4.70 13.42 23.53
CA ARG A 142 -6.14 13.74 23.57
C ARG A 142 -7.01 12.50 23.73
N VAL A 143 -6.59 11.38 23.15
CA VAL A 143 -7.34 10.11 23.17
C VAL A 143 -7.55 9.57 24.58
N GLU A 144 -6.64 9.87 25.52
CA GLU A 144 -6.78 9.45 26.93
C GLU A 144 -7.93 10.16 27.64
N ARG A 145 -8.30 11.37 27.19
CA ARG A 145 -9.41 12.15 27.75
C ARG A 145 -10.69 12.04 26.92
N ASN A 146 -10.55 11.89 25.60
CA ASN A 146 -11.67 11.81 24.68
C ASN A 146 -11.36 10.81 23.56
N ALA A 147 -12.03 9.65 23.65
CA ALA A 147 -11.88 8.54 22.73
C ALA A 147 -12.60 8.71 21.38
N GLN A 148 -13.29 9.83 21.12
CA GLN A 148 -13.95 10.02 19.82
C GLN A 148 -12.93 10.17 18.69
N LEU A 149 -13.14 9.43 17.60
CA LEU A 149 -12.35 9.49 16.37
C LEU A 149 -12.74 10.74 15.56
N VAL A 150 -11.97 11.81 15.72
CA VAL A 150 -12.23 13.10 15.06
C VAL A 150 -10.93 13.71 14.50
N GLY A 151 -11.09 14.71 13.62
CA GLY A 151 -9.98 15.46 13.02
C GLY A 151 -9.14 14.61 12.07
N THR A 152 -7.83 14.87 12.05
CA THR A 152 -6.87 14.22 11.13
C THR A 152 -6.90 12.69 11.22
N LYS A 153 -7.03 12.13 12.44
CA LYS A 153 -7.09 10.67 12.63
C LYS A 153 -8.34 10.06 11.99
N ARG A 154 -9.49 10.73 12.09
CA ARG A 154 -10.73 10.31 11.41
C ARG A 154 -10.57 10.36 9.90
N ARG A 155 -10.00 11.45 9.38
CA ARG A 155 -9.77 11.65 7.94
C ARG A 155 -8.89 10.54 7.36
N VAL A 156 -7.75 10.25 7.99
CA VAL A 156 -6.86 9.17 7.56
C VAL A 156 -7.55 7.80 7.64
N ALA A 157 -8.33 7.57 8.69
CA ALA A 157 -9.07 6.31 8.83
C ALA A 157 -10.15 6.15 7.75
N SER A 158 -10.83 7.22 7.34
CA SER A 158 -11.85 7.17 6.29
C SER A 158 -11.26 7.09 4.89
N GLU A 159 -10.23 7.88 4.60
CA GLU A 159 -9.58 7.94 3.27
C GLU A 159 -8.69 6.73 3.03
N ARG A 160 -8.14 6.11 4.08
CA ARG A 160 -7.24 4.95 4.03
C ARG A 160 -5.94 5.23 3.28
N GLU A 161 -5.54 6.49 3.30
CA GLU A 161 -4.31 6.97 2.67
C GLU A 161 -3.30 7.40 3.73
N VAL A 162 -2.02 7.18 3.45
CA VAL A 162 -0.93 7.65 4.31
C VAL A 162 -0.94 9.17 4.27
N LEU A 163 -0.79 9.79 5.44
CA LEU A 163 -0.73 11.25 5.55
C LEU A 163 0.52 11.66 6.33
N VAL A 164 1.35 12.48 5.71
CA VAL A 164 2.41 13.24 6.37
C VAL A 164 1.84 14.59 6.80
N GLY A 165 2.14 15.02 8.02
CA GLY A 165 1.74 16.34 8.48
C GLY A 165 2.40 16.75 9.78
N THR A 166 2.01 17.89 10.30
CA THR A 166 2.45 18.39 11.61
C THR A 166 1.37 18.21 12.67
N GLY A 167 1.77 17.76 13.86
CA GLY A 167 0.89 17.70 15.02
C GLY A 167 0.41 19.09 15.41
N ARG A 168 -0.92 19.31 15.42
CA ARG A 168 -1.50 20.63 15.72
C ARG A 168 -1.18 21.14 17.13
N SER A 169 -0.97 20.22 18.08
CA SER A 169 -0.70 20.54 19.48
C SER A 169 0.77 20.79 19.80
N ASP A 170 1.68 20.21 19.02
CA ASP A 170 3.11 20.15 19.36
C ASP A 170 4.05 20.50 18.20
N GLY A 171 3.53 20.81 17.02
CA GLY A 171 4.29 21.20 15.83
C GLY A 171 5.16 20.09 15.24
N ARG A 172 5.08 18.86 15.76
CA ARG A 172 6.00 17.79 15.38
C ARG A 172 5.58 17.12 14.07
N THR A 173 6.56 16.80 13.23
CA THR A 173 6.33 16.01 12.02
C THR A 173 5.91 14.60 12.37
N VAL A 174 4.81 14.16 11.76
CA VAL A 174 4.23 12.83 11.94
C VAL A 174 3.80 12.24 10.61
N VAL A 175 3.87 10.93 10.49
CA VAL A 175 3.19 10.17 9.44
C VAL A 175 2.09 9.31 10.06
N PHE A 176 0.90 9.38 9.49
CA PHE A 176 -0.25 8.57 9.85
C PHE A 176 -0.37 7.43 8.83
N VAL A 177 -0.37 6.20 9.34
CA VAL A 177 -0.43 4.96 8.55
C VAL A 177 -1.69 4.21 8.94
N PRO A 178 -2.71 4.14 8.06
CA PRO A 178 -3.94 3.41 8.36
C PRO A 178 -3.69 1.90 8.32
N GLU A 179 -4.21 1.18 9.32
CA GLU A 179 -4.22 -0.28 9.37
C GLU A 179 -5.59 -0.80 8.94
N VAL A 180 -5.67 -1.37 7.74
CA VAL A 180 -6.91 -1.74 7.06
C VAL A 180 -7.02 -3.24 6.92
N LYS A 181 -8.12 -3.82 7.41
CA LYS A 181 -8.44 -5.25 7.30
C LYS A 181 -9.84 -5.42 6.71
N SER A 182 -9.99 -6.30 5.74
CA SER A 182 -11.28 -6.56 5.07
C SER A 182 -12.00 -5.31 4.56
N GLY A 183 -11.23 -4.28 4.16
CA GLY A 183 -11.79 -3.02 3.70
C GLY A 183 -12.31 -2.11 4.81
N GLU A 184 -11.95 -2.32 6.06
CA GLU A 184 -12.23 -1.44 7.20
C GLU A 184 -10.96 -1.04 7.93
N THR A 185 -10.89 0.21 8.39
CA THR A 185 -9.73 0.68 9.16
C THR A 185 -9.86 0.23 10.61
N THR A 186 -9.06 -0.76 10.99
CA THR A 186 -9.06 -1.38 12.34
C THR A 186 -8.06 -0.73 13.28
N GLY A 187 -7.12 0.05 12.74
CA GLY A 187 -6.10 0.73 13.52
C GLY A 187 -5.43 1.86 12.77
N LEU A 188 -4.53 2.53 13.49
CA LEU A 188 -3.74 3.64 12.97
C LEU A 188 -2.38 3.60 13.65
N THR A 189 -1.31 3.53 12.86
CA THR A 189 0.05 3.72 13.35
C THR A 189 0.49 5.14 13.04
N LEU A 190 0.88 5.88 14.08
CA LEU A 190 1.40 7.24 13.96
C LEU A 190 2.89 7.21 14.32
N LEU A 191 3.76 7.55 13.39
CA LEU A 191 5.20 7.68 13.66
C LEU A 191 5.56 9.16 13.79
N HIS A 192 6.40 9.48 14.79
CA HIS A 192 7.06 10.78 14.91
C HIS A 192 8.37 10.74 14.15
N LEU A 193 8.57 11.71 13.27
CA LEU A 193 9.68 11.73 12.32
C LEU A 193 10.52 13.00 12.47
N THR A 194 11.76 12.93 12.01
CA THR A 194 12.54 14.09 11.59
C THR A 194 12.87 13.91 10.11
N PHE A 195 12.78 14.98 9.33
CA PHE A 195 13.18 14.97 7.92
C PHE A 195 14.61 15.44 7.77
N HIS A 196 15.23 15.07 6.65
CA HIS A 196 16.38 15.81 6.15
C HIS A 196 15.96 17.26 5.90
N ASP A 197 16.87 18.22 6.11
CA ASP A 197 16.57 19.64 5.86
C ASP A 197 16.26 19.85 4.37
N ARG A 198 17.15 19.35 3.51
CA ARG A 198 17.05 19.40 2.04
C ARG A 198 17.47 18.07 1.43
N LEU A 199 17.09 17.84 0.19
CA LEU A 199 17.46 16.66 -0.59
C LEU A 199 17.96 17.06 -1.98
N PRO A 200 18.78 16.22 -2.63
CA PRO A 200 19.05 16.36 -4.06
C PRO A 200 17.75 16.39 -4.88
N VAL A 201 17.73 17.18 -5.95
CA VAL A 201 16.54 17.45 -6.79
C VAL A 201 15.87 16.17 -7.26
N ASP A 202 16.66 15.20 -7.75
CA ASP A 202 16.18 13.92 -8.24
C ASP A 202 15.53 13.07 -7.14
N VAL A 203 16.12 13.05 -5.95
CA VAL A 203 15.57 12.36 -4.78
C VAL A 203 14.27 13.02 -4.33
N MET A 204 14.27 14.34 -4.18
CA MET A 204 13.08 15.08 -3.74
C MET A 204 11.92 14.94 -4.73
N ARG A 205 12.20 14.99 -6.04
CA ARG A 205 11.23 14.70 -7.09
C ARG A 205 10.61 13.32 -6.91
N GLY A 206 11.44 12.29 -6.72
CA GLY A 206 10.97 10.92 -6.51
C GLY A 206 10.06 10.78 -5.29
N VAL A 207 10.42 11.41 -4.17
CA VAL A 207 9.59 11.44 -2.95
C VAL A 207 8.22 12.09 -3.23
N LEU A 208 8.19 13.26 -3.91
CA LEU A 208 6.94 13.97 -4.22
C LEU A 208 6.06 13.23 -5.24
N GLN A 209 6.65 12.45 -6.15
CA GLN A 209 5.91 11.61 -7.09
C GLN A 209 5.27 10.42 -6.39
N GLY A 210 5.99 9.81 -5.43
CA GLY A 210 5.51 8.66 -4.67
C GLY A 210 4.50 8.98 -3.56
N TYR A 211 4.34 10.26 -3.20
CA TYR A 211 3.42 10.71 -2.15
C TYR A 211 2.38 11.71 -2.66
N ASP A 212 1.09 11.36 -2.53
CA ASP A 212 -0.06 12.24 -2.77
C ASP A 212 -0.06 12.97 -4.13
N ARG A 213 0.57 12.36 -5.17
CA ARG A 213 0.79 12.97 -6.50
C ARG A 213 1.26 14.42 -6.40
N ARG A 214 2.11 14.67 -5.42
CA ARG A 214 2.37 16.02 -4.94
C ARG A 214 3.24 16.79 -5.92
N TYR A 215 4.14 16.09 -6.60
CA TYR A 215 4.92 16.65 -7.72
C TYR A 215 4.00 17.17 -8.82
N ASP A 216 3.10 16.32 -9.34
CA ASP A 216 2.21 16.68 -10.45
C ASP A 216 1.34 17.89 -10.11
N ARG A 217 0.74 17.92 -8.91
CA ARG A 217 -0.06 19.07 -8.47
C ARG A 217 0.74 20.36 -8.33
N LEU A 218 2.01 20.27 -7.92
CA LEU A 218 2.89 21.43 -7.82
C LEU A 218 3.28 21.94 -9.22
N VAL A 219 3.60 21.03 -10.14
CA VAL A 219 3.89 21.37 -11.54
C VAL A 219 2.68 22.02 -12.19
N ASP A 220 1.49 21.44 -12.05
CA ASP A 220 0.25 21.98 -12.61
C ASP A 220 -0.01 23.40 -12.08
N TRP A 221 0.14 23.61 -10.77
CA TRP A 221 -0.08 24.92 -10.16
C TRP A 221 0.93 25.98 -10.63
N VAL A 222 2.22 25.64 -10.66
CA VAL A 222 3.28 26.57 -11.08
C VAL A 222 3.20 26.86 -12.58
N THR A 223 2.95 25.84 -13.40
CA THR A 223 2.85 26.06 -14.86
C THR A 223 1.62 26.87 -15.25
N GLU A 224 0.54 26.83 -14.45
CA GLU A 224 -0.62 27.70 -14.63
C GLU A 224 -0.26 29.19 -14.48
N THR A 225 0.63 29.56 -13.55
CA THR A 225 0.99 30.97 -13.30
C THR A 225 2.28 31.43 -13.99
N GLU A 226 3.33 30.62 -13.96
CA GLU A 226 4.69 30.98 -14.42
C GLU A 226 5.03 30.43 -15.82
N GLY A 227 4.19 29.56 -16.38
CA GLY A 227 4.37 28.97 -17.71
C GLY A 227 5.48 27.92 -17.86
N SER A 228 6.32 27.72 -16.82
CA SER A 228 7.34 26.67 -16.79
C SER A 228 7.66 26.27 -15.34
N PHE A 229 8.13 25.04 -15.15
CA PHE A 229 8.54 24.53 -13.84
C PHE A 229 10.06 24.38 -13.77
N ASP A 230 10.71 25.15 -12.89
CA ASP A 230 12.13 25.04 -12.62
C ASP A 230 12.39 23.99 -11.53
N ASP A 231 12.76 22.78 -11.95
CA ASP A 231 13.03 21.66 -11.04
C ASP A 231 14.16 21.92 -10.04
N SER A 232 15.08 22.86 -10.31
CA SER A 232 16.25 23.08 -9.45
C SER A 232 15.86 23.54 -8.04
N LEU A 233 14.75 24.27 -7.92
CA LEU A 233 14.20 24.76 -6.65
C LEU A 233 13.78 23.64 -5.69
N LEU A 234 13.48 22.43 -6.20
CA LEU A 234 13.20 21.27 -5.33
C LEU A 234 14.38 20.91 -4.42
N GLY A 235 15.61 21.20 -4.83
CA GLY A 235 16.80 20.97 -4.02
C GLY A 235 17.13 22.10 -3.04
N GLU A 236 16.48 23.25 -3.19
CA GLU A 236 16.73 24.45 -2.39
C GLU A 236 15.74 24.63 -1.24
N LEU A 237 14.55 24.06 -1.36
CA LEU A 237 13.47 24.20 -0.38
C LEU A 237 13.53 23.14 0.73
N PRO A 238 13.05 23.46 1.94
CA PRO A 238 12.97 22.49 3.02
C PRO A 238 12.06 21.31 2.68
N VAL A 239 12.48 20.09 2.99
CA VAL A 239 11.68 18.87 2.75
C VAL A 239 10.31 18.94 3.44
N ALA A 240 10.27 19.45 4.67
CA ALA A 240 9.03 19.59 5.42
C ALA A 240 8.03 20.52 4.74
N GLU A 241 8.52 21.63 4.17
CA GLU A 241 7.71 22.58 3.42
C GLU A 241 7.19 21.94 2.13
N LEU A 242 8.09 21.30 1.37
CA LEU A 242 7.74 20.59 0.15
C LEU A 242 6.75 19.46 0.37
N LEU A 243 6.72 18.77 1.51
CA LEU A 243 5.81 17.63 1.77
C LEU A 243 4.51 18.01 2.49
N ILE A 244 4.54 19.03 3.34
CA ILE A 244 3.42 19.35 4.25
C ILE A 244 2.75 20.67 3.87
N GLY A 245 3.49 21.61 3.30
CA GLY A 245 2.99 22.94 2.96
C GLY A 245 1.76 22.88 2.05
N PRO A 246 0.88 23.88 2.08
CA PRO A 246 -0.13 24.04 1.03
C PRO A 246 0.54 24.13 -0.34
N ILE A 247 -0.06 23.52 -1.36
CA ILE A 247 0.49 23.55 -2.73
C ILE A 247 0.63 24.99 -3.21
N SER A 248 -0.36 25.83 -2.94
CA SER A 248 -0.35 27.27 -3.25
C SER A 248 0.88 27.97 -2.68
N ASP A 249 1.14 27.77 -1.40
CA ASP A 249 2.19 28.49 -0.68
C ASP A 249 3.57 27.98 -1.09
N THR A 250 3.67 26.67 -1.36
CA THR A 250 4.90 26.05 -1.87
C THR A 250 5.22 26.55 -3.28
N ALA A 251 4.19 26.74 -4.11
CA ALA A 251 4.35 27.23 -5.48
C ALA A 251 4.80 28.69 -5.53
N ASP A 252 4.57 29.49 -4.48
CA ASP A 252 4.99 30.89 -4.43
C ASP A 252 6.52 31.06 -4.54
N HIS A 253 7.31 30.03 -4.22
CA HIS A 253 8.77 30.02 -4.45
C HIS A 253 9.17 30.05 -5.93
N TRP A 254 8.26 29.70 -6.84
CA TRP A 254 8.49 29.78 -8.28
C TRP A 254 8.09 31.13 -8.88
N ARG A 255 7.42 32.02 -8.12
CA ARG A 255 7.09 33.36 -8.60
C ARG A 255 8.37 34.17 -8.81
N ARG A 256 8.55 34.69 -10.02
CA ARG A 256 9.64 35.61 -10.38
C ARG A 256 9.14 37.03 -10.59
#